data_AF-A0A813C4G3-F1
#
_entry.id   AF-A0A813C4G3-F1
#
_cell.length_a   1.000
_cell.length_b   1.000
_cell.length_c   1.000
_cell.angle_alpha   90.00
_cell.angle_beta   90.00
_cell.angle_gamma   90.00
#
_symmetry.space_group_name_H-M   'P 1'
#
loop_
_entity.id
_entity.type
_entity.pdbx_description
1 polymer ?
#
loop_
_entity_poly.entity_id
_entity_poly.type
_entity_poly.pdbx_seq_one_letter_code
_entity_poly.pdbx_strand_id
1 'polypeptide(L)'
;MFFEGGRIVAMREMILAADEADRKAALAKLLVMQREDITELFRIMDGLPVTVRLLDPPLHEFIPHTEAEMASVAKAAGVPFERVRRRATELREANPMLGHRGCRLAITYPEICEMQARAIFEAAAEVGRTSQSGRTPVAEVMVPLVATLQELDLLKRVIEKTAQAVQTEQGVAFNYHIGTMIELPRAALQAGKLAGLAEFFSFGTNDLTQTTYGLSRDDAGSFLPEYKEKGIVEQDGLAQRQKAGAPDTSKSVSGKGS
;
A
#
# COMPACT_ATOMS: atom_id res chain seq x y z
N MET A 1 7.94 -6.48 5.34
CA MET A 1 6.94 -7.44 4.79
C MET A 1 7.22 -7.97 3.38
N PHE A 2 8.18 -7.43 2.57
CA PHE A 2 8.44 -7.98 1.23
C PHE A 2 9.92 -8.18 0.85
N PHE A 3 10.84 -7.35 1.34
CA PHE A 3 12.24 -7.33 0.90
C PHE A 3 13.18 -8.30 1.63
N GLU A 4 12.73 -8.92 2.72
CA GLU A 4 13.60 -9.68 3.62
C GLU A 4 13.47 -11.20 3.45
N GLY A 5 14.61 -11.89 3.41
CA GLY A 5 14.71 -13.34 3.53
C GLY A 5 13.86 -14.11 2.51
N GLY A 6 12.98 -15.00 2.98
CA GLY A 6 12.10 -15.78 2.11
C GLY A 6 11.04 -14.95 1.36
N ARG A 7 10.72 -13.75 1.84
CA ARG A 7 9.67 -12.89 1.26
C ARG A 7 10.07 -12.38 -0.13
N ILE A 8 11.33 -11.97 -0.29
CA ILE A 8 11.81 -11.49 -1.60
C ILE A 8 11.86 -12.62 -2.64
N VAL A 9 12.08 -13.86 -2.20
CA VAL A 9 12.05 -15.03 -3.08
C VAL A 9 10.63 -15.27 -3.60
N ALA A 10 9.63 -15.31 -2.71
CA ALA A 10 8.23 -15.50 -3.10
C ALA A 10 7.70 -14.34 -3.97
N MET A 11 8.13 -13.10 -3.71
CA MET A 11 7.83 -11.95 -4.56
C MET A 11 8.43 -12.11 -5.97
N ARG A 12 9.68 -12.57 -6.07
CA ARG A 12 10.33 -12.81 -7.38
C ARG A 12 9.67 -13.94 -8.15
N GLU A 13 9.29 -15.03 -7.49
CA GLU A 13 8.51 -16.10 -8.10
C GLU A 13 7.18 -15.58 -8.67
N MET A 14 6.47 -14.74 -7.90
CA MET A 14 5.22 -14.10 -8.31
C MET A 14 5.41 -13.23 -9.57
N ILE A 15 6.49 -12.44 -9.61
CA ILE A 15 6.81 -11.57 -10.74
C ILE A 15 7.18 -12.36 -12.00
N LEU A 16 7.83 -13.51 -11.80
CA LEU A 16 8.29 -14.39 -12.88
C LEU A 16 7.21 -15.36 -13.36
N ALA A 17 6.10 -15.54 -12.63
CA ALA A 17 5.00 -16.46 -12.94
C ALA A 17 4.51 -16.37 -14.40
N ALA A 18 4.19 -17.52 -15.02
CA ALA A 18 3.77 -17.56 -16.43
C ALA A 18 2.31 -17.14 -16.59
N ASP A 19 1.49 -17.50 -15.61
CA ASP A 19 0.05 -17.30 -15.58
C ASP A 19 -0.42 -16.93 -14.17
N GLU A 20 -1.73 -16.75 -14.03
CA GLU A 20 -2.38 -16.40 -12.76
C GLU A 20 -2.27 -17.53 -11.72
N ALA A 21 -2.27 -18.80 -12.14
CA ALA A 21 -2.22 -19.93 -11.22
C ALA A 21 -0.86 -20.02 -10.53
N ASP A 22 0.22 -19.89 -11.30
CA ASP A 22 1.59 -19.78 -10.79
C ASP A 22 1.73 -18.57 -9.86
N ARG A 23 1.11 -17.43 -10.24
CA ARG A 23 1.15 -16.20 -9.44
C ARG A 23 0.48 -16.42 -8.08
N LYS A 24 -0.70 -17.05 -8.06
CA LYS A 24 -1.43 -17.40 -6.84
C LYS A 24 -0.66 -18.37 -5.95
N ALA A 25 0.05 -19.34 -6.54
CA ALA A 25 0.91 -20.25 -5.78
C ALA A 25 2.07 -19.52 -5.07
N ALA A 26 2.70 -18.56 -5.75
CA ALA A 26 3.73 -17.73 -5.13
C ALA A 26 3.16 -16.79 -4.05
N LEU A 27 2.00 -16.18 -4.32
CA LEU A 27 1.28 -15.32 -3.38
C LEU A 27 0.82 -16.08 -2.12
N ALA A 28 0.49 -17.38 -2.22
CA ALA A 28 0.15 -18.20 -1.06
C ALA A 28 1.31 -18.33 -0.06
N LYS A 29 2.57 -18.31 -0.53
CA LYS A 29 3.76 -18.27 0.34
C LYS A 29 3.84 -16.92 1.07
N LEU A 30 3.59 -15.82 0.35
CA LEU A 30 3.55 -14.47 0.92
C LEU A 30 2.43 -14.29 1.93
N LEU A 31 1.27 -14.91 1.71
CA LEU A 31 0.13 -14.88 2.60
C LEU A 31 0.51 -15.34 4.01
N VAL A 32 1.18 -16.48 4.13
CA VAL A 32 1.60 -17.04 5.42
C VAL A 32 2.50 -16.06 6.16
N MET A 33 3.54 -15.56 5.49
CA MET A 33 4.52 -14.64 6.08
C MET A 33 3.88 -13.29 6.48
N GLN A 34 3.02 -12.73 5.64
CA GLN A 34 2.34 -11.46 5.97
C GLN A 34 1.31 -11.62 7.09
N ARG A 35 0.57 -12.73 7.11
CA ARG A 35 -0.38 -13.00 8.19
C ARG A 35 0.34 -13.07 9.53
N GLU A 36 1.49 -13.75 9.59
CA GLU A 36 2.32 -13.80 10.80
C GLU A 36 2.78 -12.39 11.24
N ASP A 37 3.36 -11.61 10.31
CA ASP A 37 3.82 -10.25 10.59
C ASP A 37 2.68 -9.35 11.10
N ILE A 38 1.49 -9.44 10.49
CA ILE A 38 0.32 -8.61 10.83
C ILE A 38 -0.33 -9.08 12.14
N THR A 39 -0.39 -10.39 12.40
CA THR A 39 -0.88 -10.92 13.67
C THR A 39 -0.01 -10.42 14.84
N GLU A 40 1.32 -10.42 14.69
CA GLU A 40 2.22 -9.84 15.70
C GLU A 40 1.96 -8.34 15.87
N LEU A 41 1.84 -7.59 14.77
CA LEU A 41 1.53 -6.15 14.81
C LEU A 41 0.22 -5.85 15.55
N PHE A 42 -0.85 -6.59 15.26
CA PHE A 42 -2.13 -6.42 15.95
C PHE A 42 -2.06 -6.77 17.43
N ARG A 43 -1.25 -7.76 17.84
CA ARG A 43 -1.02 -8.07 19.25
C ARG A 43 -0.28 -6.95 19.98
N ILE A 44 0.72 -6.35 19.32
CA ILE A 44 1.47 -5.20 19.86
C ILE A 44 0.56 -3.98 20.02
N MET A 45 -0.34 -3.77 19.05
CA MET A 45 -1.23 -2.61 18.97
C MET A 45 -2.61 -2.86 19.62
N ASP A 46 -2.69 -3.74 20.63
CA ASP A 46 -3.97 -4.09 21.26
C ASP A 46 -4.74 -2.84 21.72
N GLY A 47 -6.02 -2.78 21.34
CA GLY A 47 -6.90 -1.66 21.63
C GLY A 47 -6.73 -0.41 20.73
N LEU A 48 -5.79 -0.41 19.77
CA LEU A 48 -5.57 0.70 18.84
C LEU A 48 -5.89 0.28 17.39
N PRO A 49 -6.39 1.20 16.55
CA PRO A 49 -6.54 0.93 15.12
C PRO A 49 -5.18 0.81 14.45
N VAL A 50 -5.09 -0.06 13.44
CA VAL A 50 -3.86 -0.28 12.67
C VAL A 50 -4.16 -0.12 11.18
N THR A 51 -3.57 0.91 10.58
CA THR A 51 -3.66 1.18 9.15
C THR A 51 -2.60 0.41 8.38
N VAL A 52 -3.02 -0.51 7.52
CA VAL A 52 -2.16 -1.28 6.63
C VAL A 52 -2.30 -0.74 5.21
N ARG A 53 -1.23 -0.14 4.71
CA ARG A 53 -1.13 0.27 3.29
C ARG A 53 -0.86 -0.95 2.42
N LEU A 54 -1.66 -1.12 1.37
CA LEU A 54 -1.43 -2.17 0.37
C LEU A 54 -0.13 -1.94 -0.41
N LEU A 55 0.30 -2.95 -1.18
CA LEU A 55 1.54 -2.90 -1.95
C LEU A 55 1.56 -1.67 -2.86
N ASP A 56 2.59 -0.86 -2.67
CA ASP A 56 2.77 0.42 -3.35
C ASP A 56 3.91 0.41 -4.38
N PRO A 57 5.12 -0.13 -4.12
CA PRO A 57 6.22 -0.01 -5.09
C PRO A 57 5.97 -0.80 -6.40
N PRO A 58 6.52 -0.33 -7.53
CA PRO A 58 6.48 -1.05 -8.79
C PRO A 58 7.29 -2.35 -8.73
N LEU A 59 6.93 -3.31 -9.59
CA LEU A 59 7.52 -4.65 -9.54
C LEU A 59 9.02 -4.71 -9.87
N HIS A 60 9.56 -3.73 -10.60
CA HIS A 60 11.00 -3.72 -10.93
C HIS A 60 11.89 -3.53 -9.70
N GLU A 61 11.40 -2.93 -8.61
CA GLU A 61 12.17 -2.79 -7.36
C GLU A 61 12.50 -4.15 -6.72
N PHE A 62 11.75 -5.21 -7.05
CA PHE A 62 11.95 -6.56 -6.50
C PHE A 62 12.81 -7.45 -7.40
N ILE A 63 13.08 -7.02 -8.63
CA ILE A 63 13.89 -7.74 -9.60
C ILE A 63 15.33 -7.18 -9.59
N PRO A 64 16.35 -8.04 -9.50
CA PRO A 64 17.74 -7.57 -9.49
C PRO A 64 18.12 -6.85 -10.78
N HIS A 65 19.08 -5.93 -10.69
CA HIS A 65 19.52 -5.10 -11.82
C HIS A 65 20.84 -5.59 -12.44
N THR A 66 21.61 -6.42 -11.74
CA THR A 66 22.87 -6.96 -12.26
C THR A 66 22.67 -8.36 -12.85
N GLU A 67 23.42 -8.71 -13.90
CA GLU A 67 23.33 -10.04 -14.52
C GLU A 67 23.69 -11.16 -13.53
N ALA A 68 24.68 -10.93 -12.64
CA ALA A 68 25.08 -11.90 -11.63
C ALA A 68 23.94 -12.22 -10.65
N GLU A 69 23.22 -11.20 -10.18
CA GLU A 69 22.07 -11.40 -9.30
C GLU A 69 20.87 -11.99 -10.03
N MET A 70 20.62 -11.58 -11.29
CA MET A 70 19.59 -12.19 -12.13
C MET A 70 19.84 -13.69 -12.33
N ALA A 71 21.09 -14.11 -12.53
CA ALA A 71 21.46 -15.52 -12.63
C ALA A 71 21.19 -16.30 -11.31
N SER A 72 21.45 -15.66 -10.17
CA SER A 72 21.11 -16.23 -8.86
C SER A 72 19.59 -16.43 -8.69
N VAL A 73 18.80 -15.43 -9.08
CA VAL A 73 17.34 -15.50 -9.05
C VAL A 73 16.82 -16.58 -10.00
N ALA A 74 17.36 -16.67 -11.21
CA ALA A 74 16.98 -17.69 -12.19
C ALA A 74 17.19 -19.11 -11.63
N LYS A 75 18.36 -19.35 -11.01
CA LYS A 75 18.68 -20.62 -10.36
C LYS A 75 17.76 -20.93 -9.19
N ALA A 76 17.49 -19.96 -8.32
CA ALA A 76 16.62 -20.14 -7.16
C ALA A 76 15.15 -20.41 -7.53
N ALA A 77 14.65 -19.72 -8.56
CA ALA A 77 13.28 -19.88 -9.05
C ALA A 77 13.12 -21.06 -10.03
N GLY A 78 14.20 -21.73 -10.41
CA GLY A 78 14.16 -22.84 -11.38
C GLY A 78 13.73 -22.41 -12.79
N VAL A 79 14.01 -21.16 -13.19
CA VAL A 79 13.63 -20.62 -14.50
C VAL A 79 14.87 -20.27 -15.35
N PRO A 80 14.76 -20.22 -16.68
CA PRO A 80 15.87 -19.78 -17.53
C PRO A 80 16.30 -18.34 -17.22
N PHE A 81 17.61 -18.06 -17.23
CA PHE A 81 18.17 -16.71 -17.07
C PHE A 81 17.52 -15.68 -17.99
N GLU A 82 17.30 -16.07 -19.26
CA GLU A 82 16.64 -15.23 -20.26
C GLU A 82 15.23 -14.79 -19.86
N ARG A 83 14.50 -15.61 -19.11
CA ARG A 83 13.18 -15.24 -18.60
C ARG A 83 13.29 -14.11 -17.59
N VAL A 84 14.25 -14.17 -16.68
CA VAL A 84 14.50 -13.14 -15.67
C VAL A 84 14.95 -11.84 -16.35
N ARG A 85 15.90 -11.93 -17.29
CA ARG A 85 16.40 -10.77 -18.05
C ARG A 85 15.30 -10.08 -18.85
N ARG A 86 14.48 -10.87 -19.56
CA ARG A 86 13.33 -10.34 -20.31
C ARG A 86 12.34 -9.65 -19.39
N ARG A 87 11.99 -10.28 -18.26
CA ARG A 87 11.05 -9.71 -17.30
C ARG A 87 11.57 -8.43 -16.65
N ALA A 88 12.85 -8.37 -16.31
CA ALA A 88 13.50 -7.16 -15.80
C ALA A 88 13.43 -6.01 -16.81
N THR A 89 13.58 -6.32 -18.10
CA THR A 89 13.47 -5.34 -19.18
C THR A 89 12.03 -4.87 -19.38
N GLU A 90 11.05 -5.78 -19.37
CA GLU A 90 9.62 -5.47 -19.49
C GLU A 90 9.10 -4.56 -18.36
N LEU A 91 9.61 -4.75 -17.14
CA LEU A 91 9.19 -3.98 -15.97
C LEU A 91 9.94 -2.65 -15.82
N ARG A 92 10.92 -2.37 -16.69
CA ARG A 92 11.68 -1.13 -16.63
C ARG A 92 10.83 0.03 -17.11
N GLU A 93 10.70 1.03 -16.25
CA GLU A 93 9.93 2.24 -16.56
C GLU A 93 10.87 3.45 -16.60
N ALA A 94 10.53 4.44 -17.44
CA ALA A 94 11.28 5.69 -17.52
C ALA A 94 11.11 6.54 -16.25
N ASN A 95 9.90 6.53 -15.67
CA ASN A 95 9.57 7.27 -14.44
C ASN A 95 8.81 6.36 -13.45
N PRO A 96 9.52 5.49 -12.70
CA PRO A 96 8.93 4.54 -11.75
C PRO A 96 7.91 5.14 -10.77
N MET A 97 8.18 6.36 -10.29
CA MET A 97 7.32 7.08 -9.34
C MET A 97 5.89 7.28 -9.89
N LEU A 98 5.73 7.41 -11.20
CA LEU A 98 4.45 7.62 -11.89
C LEU A 98 3.96 6.37 -12.64
N GLY A 99 4.65 5.24 -12.48
CA GLY A 99 4.47 4.03 -13.27
C GLY A 99 3.37 3.07 -12.80
N HIS A 100 3.57 1.79 -13.09
CA HIS A 100 2.67 0.69 -12.79
C HIS A 100 2.87 0.17 -11.36
N ARG A 101 2.26 0.90 -10.42
CA ARG A 101 2.42 0.69 -8.99
C ARG A 101 1.11 0.96 -8.23
N GLY A 102 1.09 0.76 -6.91
CA GLY A 102 -0.07 1.04 -6.05
C GLY A 102 -1.38 0.41 -6.54
N CYS A 103 -2.48 1.16 -6.52
CA CYS A 103 -3.79 0.67 -6.96
C CYS A 103 -3.79 0.13 -8.40
N ARG A 104 -2.95 0.68 -9.29
CA ARG A 104 -2.89 0.28 -10.71
C ARG A 104 -2.38 -1.15 -10.83
N LEU A 105 -1.40 -1.50 -10.01
CA LEU A 105 -0.86 -2.86 -9.94
C LEU A 105 -1.90 -3.83 -9.39
N ALA A 106 -2.59 -3.44 -8.32
CA ALA A 106 -3.67 -4.21 -7.73
C ALA A 106 -4.89 -4.39 -8.66
N ILE A 107 -5.15 -3.45 -9.58
CA ILE A 107 -6.23 -3.58 -10.57
C ILE A 107 -5.86 -4.58 -11.67
N THR A 108 -4.62 -4.56 -12.15
CA THR A 108 -4.16 -5.49 -13.20
C THR A 108 -3.85 -6.89 -12.67
N TYR A 109 -3.52 -6.99 -11.38
CA TYR A 109 -3.23 -8.24 -10.69
C TYR A 109 -4.03 -8.30 -9.37
N PRO A 110 -5.37 -8.45 -9.45
CA PRO A 110 -6.26 -8.43 -8.29
C PRO A 110 -5.89 -9.45 -7.21
N GLU A 111 -5.29 -10.57 -7.59
CA GLU A 111 -4.80 -11.60 -6.68
C GLU A 111 -3.79 -11.06 -5.64
N ILE A 112 -3.06 -9.98 -5.94
CA ILE A 112 -2.17 -9.31 -4.97
C ILE A 112 -3.00 -8.65 -3.86
N CYS A 113 -4.03 -7.88 -4.25
CA CYS A 113 -4.94 -7.22 -3.30
C CYS A 113 -5.71 -8.25 -2.47
N GLU A 114 -6.21 -9.31 -3.11
CA GLU A 114 -6.90 -10.42 -2.45
C GLU A 114 -6.01 -11.06 -1.38
N MET A 115 -4.77 -11.37 -1.72
CA MET A 115 -3.82 -11.99 -0.79
C MET A 115 -3.52 -11.08 0.42
N GLN A 116 -3.24 -9.79 0.18
CA GLN A 116 -2.94 -8.87 1.28
C GLN A 116 -4.15 -8.62 2.18
N ALA A 117 -5.33 -8.42 1.59
CA ALA A 117 -6.58 -8.29 2.34
C ALA A 117 -6.85 -9.55 3.17
N ARG A 118 -6.65 -10.75 2.59
CA ARG A 118 -6.79 -12.01 3.32
C ARG A 118 -5.79 -12.09 4.47
N ALA A 119 -4.52 -11.74 4.27
CA ALA A 119 -3.52 -11.73 5.35
C ALA A 119 -3.95 -10.84 6.53
N ILE A 120 -4.45 -9.63 6.23
CA ILE A 120 -4.95 -8.68 7.23
C ILE A 120 -6.13 -9.28 8.00
N PHE A 121 -7.13 -9.80 7.30
CA PHE A 121 -8.36 -10.28 7.93
C PHE A 121 -8.19 -11.61 8.67
N GLU A 122 -7.37 -12.53 8.15
CA GLU A 122 -7.04 -13.76 8.86
C GLU A 122 -6.27 -13.47 10.15
N ALA A 123 -5.36 -12.49 10.12
CA ALA A 123 -4.66 -12.03 11.32
C ALA A 123 -5.61 -11.40 12.34
N ALA A 124 -6.54 -10.56 11.90
CA ALA A 124 -7.54 -9.96 12.79
C ALA A 124 -8.44 -11.02 13.46
N ALA A 125 -8.85 -12.04 12.70
CA ALA A 125 -9.65 -13.15 13.21
C ALA A 125 -8.85 -14.06 14.18
N GLU A 126 -7.57 -14.31 13.91
CA GLU A 126 -6.68 -15.05 14.81
C GLU A 126 -6.50 -14.32 16.15
N VAL A 127 -6.20 -13.02 16.11
CA VAL A 127 -6.06 -12.20 17.33
C VAL A 127 -7.38 -12.14 18.09
N GLY A 128 -8.51 -11.95 17.41
CA GLY A 128 -9.83 -11.97 18.07
C GLY A 128 -10.13 -13.27 18.81
N ARG A 129 -9.78 -14.43 18.24
CA ARG A 129 -9.95 -15.74 18.88
C ARG A 129 -9.01 -15.97 20.06
N THR A 130 -7.82 -15.39 20.02
CA THR A 130 -6.76 -15.63 21.03
C THR A 130 -6.71 -14.57 22.12
N SER A 131 -7.36 -13.42 21.89
CA SER A 131 -7.40 -12.30 22.84
C SER A 131 -8.22 -12.64 24.08
N GLN A 132 -7.66 -12.36 25.26
CA GLN A 132 -8.37 -12.53 26.54
C GLN A 132 -9.57 -11.59 26.68
N SER A 133 -9.56 -10.45 25.98
CA SER A 133 -10.68 -9.51 25.96
C SER A 133 -11.80 -9.94 25.02
N GLY A 134 -11.55 -10.94 24.16
CA GLY A 134 -12.47 -11.38 23.11
C GLY A 134 -12.71 -10.34 22.01
N ARG A 135 -11.93 -9.25 21.98
CA ARG A 135 -12.07 -8.18 21.00
C ARG A 135 -11.15 -8.42 19.80
N THR A 136 -11.68 -8.13 18.62
CA THR A 136 -10.89 -8.09 17.38
C THR A 136 -10.19 -6.74 17.24
N PRO A 137 -9.00 -6.70 16.62
CA PRO A 137 -8.35 -5.44 16.28
C PRO A 137 -9.16 -4.69 15.22
N VAL A 138 -9.09 -3.36 15.23
CA VAL A 138 -9.71 -2.52 14.20
C VAL A 138 -8.71 -2.37 13.05
N ALA A 139 -8.94 -3.13 11.97
CA ALA A 139 -8.09 -3.11 10.79
C ALA A 139 -8.51 -1.99 9.83
N GLU A 140 -7.58 -1.14 9.43
CA GLU A 140 -7.81 -0.11 8.42
C GLU A 140 -7.02 -0.47 7.16
N VAL A 141 -7.71 -0.84 6.08
CA VAL A 141 -7.08 -1.20 4.80
C VAL A 141 -6.99 0.05 3.92
N MET A 142 -5.78 0.47 3.59
CA MET A 142 -5.54 1.69 2.83
C MET A 142 -5.03 1.40 1.42
N VAL A 143 -5.78 1.88 0.42
CA VAL A 143 -5.43 1.76 -1.00
C VAL A 143 -4.53 2.95 -1.42
N PRO A 144 -3.29 2.70 -1.87
CA PRO A 144 -2.37 3.76 -2.32
C PRO A 144 -2.62 4.16 -3.78
N LEU A 145 -2.17 5.37 -4.13
CA LEU A 145 -2.04 5.95 -5.46
C LEU A 145 -3.34 6.08 -6.26
N VAL A 146 -4.47 6.12 -5.56
CA VAL A 146 -5.80 6.31 -6.16
C VAL A 146 -5.89 7.71 -6.78
N ALA A 147 -6.40 7.79 -8.01
CA ALA A 147 -6.67 9.06 -8.67
C ALA A 147 -8.16 9.30 -8.92
N THR A 148 -8.97 8.23 -9.03
CA THR A 148 -10.37 8.21 -9.46
C THR A 148 -11.25 7.43 -8.48
N LEU A 149 -12.56 7.71 -8.49
CA LEU A 149 -13.53 6.94 -7.72
C LEU A 149 -13.58 5.46 -8.15
N GLN A 150 -13.47 5.21 -9.46
CA GLN A 150 -13.59 3.88 -10.06
C GLN A 150 -12.45 2.94 -9.63
N GLU A 151 -11.22 3.48 -9.51
CA GLU A 151 -10.07 2.70 -9.01
C GLU A 151 -10.32 2.24 -7.58
N LEU A 152 -10.80 3.13 -6.70
CA LEU A 152 -11.11 2.79 -5.32
C LEU A 152 -12.29 1.82 -5.23
N ASP A 153 -13.38 2.07 -5.97
CA ASP A 153 -14.58 1.23 -6.00
C ASP A 153 -14.27 -0.22 -6.40
N LEU A 154 -13.44 -0.41 -7.43
CA LEU A 154 -13.03 -1.73 -7.88
C LEU A 154 -12.28 -2.49 -6.77
N LEU A 155 -11.29 -1.87 -6.15
CA LEU A 155 -10.48 -2.51 -5.11
C LEU A 155 -11.24 -2.68 -3.80
N LYS A 156 -12.12 -1.74 -3.44
CA LYS A 156 -13.02 -1.87 -2.28
C LYS A 156 -13.88 -3.12 -2.38
N ARG A 157 -14.48 -3.40 -3.54
CA ARG A 157 -15.23 -4.64 -3.77
C ARG A 157 -14.39 -5.91 -3.59
N VAL A 158 -13.13 -5.89 -4.04
CA VAL A 158 -12.19 -7.02 -3.86
C VAL A 158 -11.92 -7.24 -2.36
N ILE A 159 -11.62 -6.16 -1.63
CA ILE A 159 -11.33 -6.22 -0.19
C ILE A 159 -12.55 -6.70 0.60
N GLU A 160 -13.74 -6.15 0.35
CA GLU A 160 -15.00 -6.54 1.02
C GLU A 160 -15.37 -8.00 0.77
N LYS A 161 -15.23 -8.47 -0.48
CA LYS A 161 -15.46 -9.88 -0.82
C LYS A 161 -14.51 -10.79 -0.06
N THR A 162 -13.23 -10.43 0.03
CA THR A 162 -12.24 -11.20 0.79
C THR A 162 -12.54 -11.18 2.29
N ALA A 163 -12.95 -10.03 2.85
CA ALA A 163 -13.37 -9.93 4.25
C ALA A 163 -14.54 -10.88 4.55
N GLN A 164 -15.58 -10.86 3.72
CA GLN A 164 -16.75 -11.73 3.87
C GLN A 164 -16.36 -13.22 3.79
N ALA A 165 -15.48 -13.58 2.86
CA ALA A 165 -14.99 -14.95 2.74
C ALA A 165 -14.27 -15.39 4.02
N VAL A 166 -13.35 -14.59 4.54
CA VAL A 166 -12.61 -14.91 5.78
C VAL A 166 -13.54 -14.99 6.99
N GLN A 167 -14.49 -14.07 7.14
CA GLN A 167 -15.48 -14.13 8.22
C GLN A 167 -16.30 -15.43 8.18
N THR A 168 -16.72 -15.84 6.99
CA THR A 168 -17.51 -17.06 6.78
C THR A 168 -16.68 -18.32 7.04
N GLU A 169 -15.47 -18.39 6.48
CA GLU A 169 -14.57 -19.54 6.61
C GLU A 169 -14.09 -19.76 8.04
N GLN A 170 -13.84 -18.68 8.79
CA GLN A 170 -13.31 -18.77 10.15
C GLN A 170 -14.38 -18.67 11.25
N GLY A 171 -15.60 -18.29 10.92
CA GLY A 171 -16.69 -18.10 11.88
C GLY A 171 -16.43 -16.99 12.90
N VAL A 172 -15.64 -15.97 12.53
CA VAL A 172 -15.26 -14.84 13.39
C VAL A 172 -15.66 -13.54 12.71
N ALA A 173 -16.49 -12.74 13.39
CA ALA A 173 -16.78 -11.38 12.96
C ALA A 173 -15.67 -10.42 13.43
N PHE A 174 -15.28 -9.50 12.56
CA PHE A 174 -14.29 -8.46 12.85
C PHE A 174 -14.68 -7.17 12.14
N ASN A 175 -14.32 -6.04 12.73
CA ASN A 175 -14.56 -4.71 12.17
C ASN A 175 -13.35 -4.26 11.35
N TYR A 176 -13.60 -3.58 10.24
CA TYR A 176 -12.56 -2.99 9.42
C TYR A 176 -13.09 -1.75 8.72
N HIS A 177 -12.16 -0.90 8.29
CA HIS A 177 -12.45 0.27 7.47
C HIS A 177 -11.61 0.24 6.20
N ILE A 178 -12.19 0.67 5.08
CA ILE A 178 -11.46 0.81 3.81
C ILE A 178 -11.31 2.30 3.51
N GLY A 179 -10.06 2.75 3.40
CA GLY A 179 -9.71 4.12 3.10
C GLY A 179 -8.76 4.22 1.93
N THR A 180 -8.35 5.44 1.62
CA THR A 180 -7.42 5.70 0.53
C THR A 180 -6.41 6.77 0.90
N MET A 181 -5.22 6.65 0.30
CA MET A 181 -4.22 7.69 0.40
C MET A 181 -4.55 8.82 -0.59
N ILE A 182 -4.62 10.06 -0.09
CA ILE A 182 -4.72 11.27 -0.90
C ILE A 182 -3.30 11.75 -1.18
N GLU A 183 -2.73 11.22 -2.27
CA GLU A 183 -1.33 11.46 -2.65
C GLU A 183 -1.14 11.86 -4.11
N LEU A 184 -2.23 12.02 -4.85
CA LEU A 184 -2.24 12.59 -6.19
C LEU A 184 -3.08 13.87 -6.23
N PRO A 185 -2.71 14.91 -7.00
CA PRO A 185 -3.47 16.15 -7.07
C PRO A 185 -4.90 15.90 -7.57
N ARG A 186 -5.07 14.95 -8.50
CA ARG A 186 -6.39 14.54 -8.98
C ARG A 186 -7.26 13.95 -7.86
N ALA A 187 -6.68 13.18 -6.94
CA ALA A 187 -7.41 12.63 -5.80
C ALA A 187 -7.88 13.75 -4.86
N ALA A 188 -7.01 14.73 -4.58
CA ALA A 188 -7.37 15.90 -3.78
C ALA A 188 -8.52 16.71 -4.42
N LEU A 189 -8.45 16.95 -5.74
CA LEU A 189 -9.53 17.61 -6.50
C LEU A 189 -10.84 16.81 -6.52
N GLN A 190 -10.77 15.48 -6.37
CA GLN A 190 -11.92 14.59 -6.34
C GLN A 190 -12.29 14.09 -4.93
N ALA A 191 -11.72 14.69 -3.87
CA ALA A 191 -11.87 14.20 -2.50
C ALA A 191 -13.34 14.09 -2.08
N GLY A 192 -14.20 15.04 -2.48
CA GLY A 192 -15.63 14.98 -2.18
C GLY A 192 -16.35 13.76 -2.79
N LYS A 193 -15.91 13.27 -3.96
CA LYS A 193 -16.43 12.02 -4.55
C LYS A 193 -15.84 10.80 -3.86
N LEU A 194 -14.53 10.81 -3.60
CA LEU A 194 -13.83 9.71 -2.94
C LEU A 194 -14.36 9.46 -1.52
N ALA A 195 -14.76 10.51 -0.81
CA ALA A 195 -15.36 10.42 0.53
C ALA A 195 -16.70 9.67 0.56
N GLY A 196 -17.34 9.47 -0.60
CA GLY A 196 -18.53 8.62 -0.70
C GLY A 196 -18.23 7.11 -0.60
N LEU A 197 -16.97 6.70 -0.78
CA LEU A 197 -16.54 5.29 -0.69
C LEU A 197 -15.47 5.04 0.38
N ALA A 198 -14.58 6.01 0.60
CA ALA A 198 -13.51 5.92 1.58
C ALA A 198 -14.01 6.30 2.98
N GLU A 199 -13.74 5.44 3.95
CA GLU A 199 -14.09 5.66 5.36
C GLU A 199 -13.07 6.55 6.07
N PHE A 200 -11.86 6.67 5.52
CA PHE A 200 -10.82 7.59 5.97
C PHE A 200 -9.90 8.02 4.83
N PHE A 201 -9.21 9.14 5.03
CA PHE A 201 -8.12 9.61 4.17
C PHE A 201 -6.82 9.67 4.95
N SER A 202 -5.73 9.27 4.28
CA SER A 202 -4.37 9.53 4.74
C SER A 202 -3.65 10.37 3.69
N PHE A 203 -3.03 11.48 4.08
CA PHE A 203 -2.33 12.32 3.13
C PHE A 203 -0.90 11.84 2.94
N GLY A 204 -0.62 11.22 1.78
CA GLY A 204 0.73 10.88 1.35
C GLY A 204 1.44 12.13 0.84
N THR A 205 1.85 13.01 1.75
CA THR A 205 2.37 14.34 1.38
C THR A 205 3.66 14.27 0.56
N ASN A 206 4.42 13.18 0.62
CA ASN A 206 5.62 13.02 -0.19
C ASN A 206 5.27 12.98 -1.68
N ASP A 207 4.48 12.00 -2.10
CA ASP A 207 4.02 11.85 -3.48
C ASP A 207 3.13 13.03 -3.91
N LEU A 208 2.30 13.56 -3.00
CA LEU A 208 1.48 14.74 -3.28
C LEU A 208 2.33 15.97 -3.58
N THR A 209 3.38 16.22 -2.79
CA THR A 209 4.32 17.33 -3.04
C THR A 209 5.06 17.11 -4.36
N GLN A 210 5.60 15.90 -4.58
CA GLN A 210 6.33 15.58 -5.81
C GLN A 210 5.47 15.84 -7.06
N THR A 211 4.23 15.37 -7.06
CA THR A 211 3.32 15.53 -8.20
C THR A 211 2.73 16.94 -8.32
N THR A 212 2.55 17.66 -7.21
CA THR A 212 2.04 19.04 -7.24
C THR A 212 3.10 20.02 -7.75
N TYR A 213 4.36 19.85 -7.32
CA TYR A 213 5.47 20.67 -7.81
C TYR A 213 6.04 20.19 -9.15
N GLY A 214 5.74 18.95 -9.55
CA GLY A 214 6.36 18.34 -10.73
C GLY A 214 7.82 17.99 -10.53
N LEU A 215 8.19 17.54 -9.32
CA LEU A 215 9.56 17.27 -8.91
C LEU A 215 9.76 15.80 -8.53
N SER A 216 10.83 15.21 -9.05
CA SER A 216 11.36 13.95 -8.54
C SER A 216 12.21 14.23 -7.31
N ARG A 217 11.90 13.60 -6.17
CA ARG A 217 12.69 13.76 -4.95
C ARG A 217 14.15 13.34 -5.15
N ASP A 218 14.37 12.30 -5.94
CA ASP A 218 15.70 11.73 -6.18
C ASP A 218 16.57 12.67 -7.03
N ASP A 219 15.94 13.49 -7.90
CA ASP A 219 16.65 14.39 -8.81
C ASP A 219 16.68 15.84 -8.31
N ALA A 220 15.72 16.25 -7.47
CA ALA A 220 15.55 17.63 -7.04
C ALA A 220 16.70 18.16 -6.16
N GLY A 221 17.49 17.26 -5.56
CA GLY A 221 18.68 17.64 -4.80
C GLY A 221 19.72 18.43 -5.63
N SER A 222 19.70 18.30 -6.96
CA SER A 222 20.63 18.99 -7.86
C SER A 222 20.39 20.51 -8.00
N PHE A 223 19.16 21.00 -7.77
CA PHE A 223 18.81 22.42 -7.97
C PHE A 223 18.03 23.05 -6.81
N LEU A 224 17.41 22.25 -5.92
CA LEU A 224 16.66 22.78 -4.77
C LEU A 224 17.49 23.70 -3.85
N PRO A 225 18.79 23.48 -3.60
CA PRO A 225 19.59 24.43 -2.82
C PRO A 225 19.63 25.84 -3.43
N GLU A 226 19.78 25.96 -4.75
CA GLU A 226 19.80 27.25 -5.45
C GLU A 226 18.41 27.91 -5.42
N TYR A 227 17.34 27.13 -5.57
CA TYR A 227 15.97 27.63 -5.43
C TYR A 227 15.71 28.23 -4.04
N LYS A 228 16.26 27.63 -2.99
CA LYS A 228 16.17 28.15 -1.61
C LYS A 228 17.00 29.42 -1.45
N GLU A 229 18.22 29.46 -1.96
CA GLU A 229 19.09 30.64 -1.90
C GLU A 229 18.44 31.85 -2.58
N LYS A 230 17.73 31.63 -3.69
CA LYS A 230 16.98 32.66 -4.41
C LYS A 230 15.61 33.00 -3.83
N GLY A 231 15.19 32.34 -2.74
CA GLY A 231 13.89 32.56 -2.10
C GLY A 231 12.68 32.13 -2.96
N ILE A 232 12.88 31.23 -3.94
CA ILE A 232 11.80 30.73 -4.82
C ILE A 232 10.93 29.72 -4.07
N VAL A 233 11.52 28.90 -3.21
CA VAL A 233 10.83 28.05 -2.25
C VAL A 233 11.27 28.43 -0.85
N GLU A 234 10.29 28.75 -0.02
CA GLU A 234 10.54 29.28 1.32
C GLU A 234 11.29 28.27 2.21
N GLN A 235 11.01 26.97 2.07
CA GLN A 235 11.69 25.86 2.77
C GLN A 235 11.57 24.55 1.96
N ASP A 236 12.28 23.50 2.40
CA ASP A 236 12.24 22.17 1.78
C ASP A 236 10.85 21.54 1.95
N GLY A 237 9.94 21.77 1.00
CA GLY A 237 8.58 21.21 1.00
C GLY A 237 8.54 19.68 1.03
N LEU A 238 9.69 19.03 0.81
CA LEU A 238 9.88 17.57 0.89
C LEU A 238 10.23 17.07 2.31
N ALA A 239 10.62 17.95 3.25
CA ALA A 239 11.13 17.56 4.57
C ALA A 239 10.25 17.99 5.76
N GLN A 240 9.26 18.87 5.57
CA GLN A 240 8.46 19.36 6.70
C GLN A 240 7.07 18.71 6.76
N ARG A 241 6.79 18.05 7.89
CA ARG A 241 5.43 17.75 8.35
C ARG A 241 4.65 19.06 8.44
N GLN A 242 3.42 19.09 7.92
CA GLN A 242 2.44 20.06 8.39
C GLN A 242 2.36 19.91 9.91
N LYS A 243 2.76 20.94 10.65
CA LYS A 243 2.27 21.11 12.01
C LYS A 243 0.76 21.32 11.89
N ALA A 244 0.00 20.23 12.00
CA ALA A 244 -1.42 20.34 12.25
C ALA A 244 -1.56 21.11 13.56
N GLY A 245 -2.00 22.37 13.46
CA GLY A 245 -2.48 23.09 14.62
C GLY A 245 -3.62 22.26 15.20
N ALA A 246 -3.46 21.79 16.44
CA ALA A 246 -4.58 21.27 17.19
C ALA A 246 -5.67 22.37 17.18
N PRO A 247 -6.90 22.09 16.74
CA PRO A 247 -7.98 23.04 16.96
C PRO A 247 -8.11 23.23 18.47
N ASP A 248 -7.90 24.47 18.90
CA ASP A 248 -8.15 24.90 20.27
C ASP A 248 -9.63 24.61 20.60
N THR A 249 -9.87 23.55 21.37
CA THR A 249 -11.21 23.13 21.80
C THR A 249 -11.79 24.00 22.92
N SER A 250 -11.22 25.18 23.20
CA SER A 250 -11.70 26.07 24.25
C SER A 250 -12.82 27.05 23.85
N LYS A 251 -13.36 26.99 22.62
CA LYS A 251 -14.54 27.79 22.24
C LYS A 251 -15.73 26.93 21.90
N SER A 252 -16.40 26.45 22.95
CA SER A 252 -17.82 26.13 22.92
C SER A 252 -18.61 27.40 22.59
N VAL A 253 -19.19 27.47 21.39
CA VAL A 253 -20.28 28.42 21.12
C VAL A 253 -21.57 27.64 21.14
N SER A 254 -22.28 27.84 22.24
CA SER A 254 -23.69 27.52 22.40
C SER A 254 -24.54 28.58 21.69
N GLY A 255 -25.64 28.13 21.07
CA GLY A 255 -26.71 28.97 20.52
C GLY A 255 -27.54 28.14 19.54
N LYS A 256 -28.61 27.46 19.98
CA LYS A 256 -30.02 27.95 19.98
C LYS A 256 -30.30 28.70 18.67
N GLY A 257 -31.05 28.13 17.72
CA GLY A 257 -32.47 27.80 17.90
C GLY A 257 -33.31 29.01 17.49
N SER A 258 -33.74 29.03 16.23
CA SER A 258 -34.96 29.64 15.67
C SER A 258 -35.07 29.19 14.21
#